data_AF-A0A7S0S5S5-F1
#
_entry.id   AF-A0A7S0S5S5-F1
#
_cell.length_a   1.000
_cell.length_b   1.000
_cell.length_c   1.000
_cell.angle_alpha   90.00
_cell.angle_beta   90.00
_cell.angle_gamma   90.00
#
_symmetry.space_group_name_H-M   'P 1'
#
loop_
_entity.id
_entity.type
_entity.pdbx_description
1 polymer ?
#
loop_
_entity_poly.entity_id
_entity_poly.type
_entity_poly.pdbx_seq_one_letter_code
_entity_poly.pdbx_strand_id
1 'polypeptide(L)'
;VDTAGRWWARHIAKVPEPAPLLSIGYGYLPLVWAATLSHYSDALMQEGGQVLQVAARTLGASDVVVSAMPAFSFHPAVVTFVSGCTLLVGWAASMATTRHLAASSSWLSAAPHFAMLTLIMCEMWALDV
;
A
#
# COMPACT_ATOMS: atom_id res chain seq x y z
N VAL A 1 -35.73 26.67 -37.31
CA VAL A 1 -34.89 25.49 -36.96
C VAL A 1 -33.95 25.87 -35.81
N ASP A 2 -34.52 25.73 -34.63
CA ASP A 2 -33.95 25.50 -33.30
C ASP A 2 -32.64 26.19 -32.86
N THR A 3 -32.73 27.47 -32.47
CA THR A 3 -31.68 28.19 -31.71
C THR A 3 -31.77 27.94 -30.21
N ALA A 4 -32.96 27.61 -29.69
CA ALA A 4 -33.21 27.33 -28.28
C ALA A 4 -32.54 26.01 -27.84
N GLY A 5 -32.64 24.95 -28.64
CA GLY A 5 -31.97 23.67 -28.39
C GLY A 5 -30.45 23.79 -28.29
N ARG A 6 -29.82 24.66 -29.10
CA ARG A 6 -28.36 24.95 -29.03
C ARG A 6 -27.96 25.80 -27.83
N TRP A 7 -28.90 26.58 -27.27
CA TRP A 7 -28.65 27.33 -26.03
C TRP A 7 -28.71 26.38 -24.83
N TRP A 8 -29.75 25.53 -24.76
CA TRP A 8 -29.87 24.50 -23.71
C TRP A 8 -28.71 23.49 -23.76
N ALA A 9 -28.32 22.99 -24.95
CA ALA A 9 -27.19 22.06 -25.09
C ALA A 9 -25.83 22.62 -24.62
N ARG A 10 -25.67 23.95 -24.56
CA ARG A 10 -24.46 24.60 -24.01
C ARG A 10 -24.53 24.85 -22.50
N HIS A 11 -25.74 24.90 -21.93
CA HIS A 11 -25.99 25.21 -20.52
C HIS A 11 -26.33 23.99 -19.66
N ILE A 12 -26.61 22.83 -20.28
CA ILE A 12 -26.51 21.54 -19.59
C ILE A 12 -25.01 21.34 -19.35
N ALA A 13 -24.56 21.87 -18.22
CA ALA A 13 -23.17 21.88 -17.78
C ALA A 13 -22.55 20.51 -18.05
N LYS A 14 -21.32 20.50 -18.57
CA LYS A 14 -20.45 19.32 -18.50
C LYS A 14 -20.42 18.91 -17.03
N VAL A 15 -21.25 17.97 -16.64
CA VAL A 15 -21.08 17.24 -15.39
C VAL A 15 -19.68 16.64 -15.54
N PRO A 16 -18.73 16.95 -14.65
CA PRO A 16 -17.39 16.38 -14.74
C PRO A 16 -17.57 14.88 -14.78
N GLU A 17 -17.20 14.27 -15.91
CA GLU A 17 -17.35 12.85 -16.10
C GLU A 17 -16.51 12.18 -14.99
N PRO A 18 -17.11 11.30 -14.18
CA PRO A 18 -16.38 10.68 -13.08
C PRO A 18 -15.14 9.98 -13.64
N ALA A 19 -14.00 10.16 -12.96
CA ALA A 19 -12.76 9.57 -13.43
C ALA A 19 -12.93 8.05 -13.62
N PRO A 20 -12.39 7.45 -14.70
CA PRO A 20 -12.55 6.04 -14.96
C PRO A 20 -12.14 5.19 -13.76
N LEU A 21 -12.94 4.17 -13.42
CA LEU A 21 -12.67 3.28 -12.28
C LEU A 21 -11.26 2.68 -12.34
N LEU A 22 -10.77 2.36 -13.54
CA LEU A 22 -9.43 1.85 -13.76
C LEU A 22 -8.35 2.85 -13.28
N SER A 23 -8.55 4.14 -13.54
CA SER A 23 -7.64 5.20 -13.09
C SER A 23 -7.61 5.27 -11.57
N ILE A 24 -8.77 5.36 -10.93
CA ILE A 24 -8.88 5.44 -9.46
C ILE A 24 -8.35 4.15 -8.80
N GLY A 25 -8.52 2.99 -9.45
CA GLY A 25 -7.99 1.70 -9.01
C GLY A 25 -6.48 1.71 -8.79
N TYR A 26 -5.71 2.44 -9.60
CA TYR A 26 -4.26 2.57 -9.40
C TYR A 26 -3.89 3.33 -8.12
N GLY A 27 -4.80 4.14 -7.56
CA GLY A 27 -4.61 4.79 -6.27
C GLY A 27 -4.54 3.81 -5.09
N TYR A 28 -5.05 2.58 -5.25
CA TYR A 28 -4.96 1.53 -4.23
C TYR A 28 -3.64 0.76 -4.24
N LEU A 29 -2.87 0.87 -5.32
CA LEU A 29 -1.64 0.09 -5.52
C LEU A 29 -0.61 0.29 -4.39
N PRO A 30 -0.33 1.52 -3.91
CA PRO A 30 0.63 1.72 -2.83
C PRO A 30 0.24 1.02 -1.52
N LEU A 31 -1.04 1.06 -1.14
CA LEU A 31 -1.53 0.40 0.07
C LEU A 31 -1.44 -1.12 -0.03
N VAL A 32 -1.82 -1.71 -1.17
CA VAL A 32 -1.73 -3.17 -1.39
C VAL A 32 -0.28 -3.64 -1.31
N TRP A 33 0.63 -2.89 -1.91
CA TRP A 33 2.05 -3.19 -1.85
C TRP A 33 2.60 -3.07 -0.43
N ALA A 34 2.24 -2.00 0.29
CA ALA A 34 2.64 -1.82 1.68
C ALA A 34 2.08 -2.91 2.62
N ALA A 35 0.81 -3.30 2.46
CA ALA A 35 0.21 -4.39 3.23
C ALA A 35 0.94 -5.72 2.98
N THR A 36 1.25 -6.02 1.71
CA THR A 36 2.04 -7.19 1.35
C THR A 36 3.42 -7.14 2.02
N LEU A 37 4.09 -5.99 2.00
CA LEU A 37 5.41 -5.84 2.60
C LEU A 37 5.39 -5.94 4.13
N SER A 38 4.35 -5.40 4.76
CA SER A 38 4.09 -5.48 6.20
C SER A 38 3.95 -6.93 6.64
N HIS A 39 3.14 -7.70 5.93
CA HIS A 39 2.93 -9.11 6.18
C HIS A 39 4.23 -9.93 6.08
N TYR A 40 5.08 -9.63 5.08
CA TYR A 40 6.38 -10.29 4.93
C TYR A 40 7.49 -9.72 5.82
N SER A 41 7.25 -8.63 6.56
CA SER A 41 8.29 -7.98 7.37
C SER A 41 8.80 -8.87 8.50
N ASP A 42 7.90 -9.67 9.10
CA ASP A 42 8.27 -10.68 10.10
C ASP A 42 9.22 -11.73 9.54
N ALA A 43 8.88 -12.32 8.39
CA ALA A 43 9.75 -13.27 7.72
C ALA A 43 11.10 -12.65 7.33
N LEU A 44 11.08 -11.41 6.80
CA LEU A 44 12.29 -10.68 6.41
C LEU A 44 13.21 -10.37 7.60
N MET A 45 12.67 -10.00 8.75
CA MET A 45 13.49 -9.64 9.92
C MET A 45 13.91 -10.86 10.73
N GLN A 46 13.05 -11.88 10.86
CA GLN A 46 13.33 -13.08 11.64
C GLN A 46 14.21 -14.08 10.86
N GLU A 47 13.89 -14.34 9.59
CA GLU A 47 14.66 -15.28 8.76
C GLU A 47 15.78 -14.59 7.99
N GLY A 48 15.63 -13.31 7.61
CA GLY A 48 16.67 -12.54 6.93
C GLY A 48 17.98 -12.48 7.72
N GLY A 49 17.89 -12.45 9.06
CA GLY A 49 19.04 -12.53 9.95
C GLY A 49 19.79 -13.86 9.93
N GLN A 50 19.18 -14.92 9.40
CA GLN A 50 19.74 -16.26 9.27
C GLN A 50 20.05 -16.67 7.82
N VAL A 51 19.70 -15.83 6.83
CA VAL A 51 19.96 -16.11 5.40
C VAL A 51 21.43 -16.45 5.15
N LEU A 52 22.36 -15.77 5.83
CA LEU A 52 23.80 -16.02 5.67
C LEU A 52 24.22 -17.39 6.22
N GLN A 53 23.60 -17.83 7.32
CA GLN A 53 23.85 -19.15 7.93
C GLN A 53 23.23 -20.27 7.09
N VAL A 54 22.02 -20.05 6.54
CA VAL A 54 21.37 -20.98 5.61
C VAL A 54 22.21 -21.13 4.34
N ALA A 55 22.68 -20.02 3.76
CA ALA A 55 23.57 -20.04 2.60
C ALA A 55 24.88 -20.79 2.90
N ALA A 56 25.51 -20.55 4.05
CA ALA A 56 26.73 -21.25 4.45
C ALA A 56 26.52 -22.77 4.61
N ARG A 57 25.39 -23.19 5.22
CA ARG A 57 25.01 -24.61 5.30
C ARG A 57 24.78 -25.23 3.92
N THR A 58 24.12 -24.50 3.00
CA THR A 58 23.90 -25.00 1.62
C THR A 58 25.19 -25.13 0.81
N LEU A 59 26.21 -24.34 1.12
CA LEU A 59 27.54 -24.41 0.49
C LEU A 59 28.46 -25.46 1.15
N GLY A 60 27.99 -26.21 2.15
CA GLY A 60 28.74 -27.26 2.83
C GLY A 60 29.73 -26.76 3.88
N ALA A 61 29.55 -25.55 4.41
CA ALA A 61 30.36 -25.05 5.51
C ALA A 61 30.17 -25.90 6.78
N SER A 62 31.24 -26.14 7.52
CA SER A 62 31.18 -26.88 8.79
C SER A 62 30.43 -26.08 9.85
N ASP A 63 29.73 -26.79 10.75
CA ASP A 63 28.89 -26.17 11.80
C ASP A 63 29.65 -25.18 12.70
N VAL A 64 30.98 -25.34 12.83
CA VAL A 64 31.86 -24.42 13.56
C VAL A 64 31.93 -23.05 12.88
N VAL A 65 31.98 -23.01 11.55
CA VAL A 65 32.00 -21.75 10.78
C VAL A 65 30.61 -21.12 10.76
N VAL A 66 29.55 -21.92 10.68
CA VAL A 66 28.16 -21.45 10.72
C VAL A 66 27.81 -20.83 12.08
N SER A 67 28.26 -21.42 13.19
CA SER A 67 28.05 -20.87 14.54
C SER A 67 28.85 -19.60 14.83
N ALA A 68 29.93 -19.34 14.09
CA ALA A 68 30.71 -18.12 14.19
C ALA A 68 30.10 -16.95 13.39
N MET A 69 29.10 -17.22 12.54
CA MET A 69 28.45 -16.18 11.73
C MET A 69 27.40 -15.44 12.55
N PRO A 70 27.46 -14.09 12.60
CA PRO A 70 26.55 -13.30 13.42
C PRO A 70 25.10 -13.50 12.96
N ALA A 71 24.26 -13.97 13.88
CA ALA A 71 22.82 -13.98 13.71
C ALA A 71 22.28 -12.58 14.07
N PHE A 72 21.60 -11.93 13.12
CA PHE A 72 20.88 -10.70 13.42
C PHE A 72 19.46 -11.03 13.87
N SER A 73 19.23 -11.09 15.18
CA SER A 73 17.88 -11.20 15.74
C SER A 73 17.35 -9.83 16.11
N PHE A 74 16.33 -9.34 15.39
CA PHE A 74 15.67 -8.09 15.73
C PHE A 74 14.70 -8.31 16.90
N HIS A 75 14.62 -7.34 17.81
CA HIS A 75 13.65 -7.36 18.89
C HIS A 75 12.22 -7.25 18.29
N PRO A 76 11.23 -8.05 18.73
CA PRO A 76 9.90 -8.10 18.10
C PRO A 76 9.21 -6.73 18.05
N ALA A 77 9.43 -5.86 19.04
CA ALA A 77 8.91 -4.50 19.05
C ALA A 77 9.41 -3.61 17.87
N VAL A 78 10.60 -3.88 17.34
CA VAL A 78 11.13 -3.15 16.17
C VAL A 78 10.42 -3.62 14.90
N VAL A 79 10.12 -4.91 14.81
CA VAL A 79 9.45 -5.49 13.65
C VAL A 79 8.02 -4.96 13.55
N THR A 80 7.27 -4.95 14.66
CA THR A 80 5.92 -4.36 14.69
C THR A 80 5.92 -2.86 14.40
N PHE A 81 6.94 -2.13 14.87
CA PHE A 81 7.11 -0.72 14.53
C PHE A 81 7.36 -0.49 13.03
N VAL A 82 8.27 -1.26 12.42
CA VAL A 82 8.57 -1.17 10.98
C VAL A 82 7.35 -1.55 10.17
N SER A 83 6.67 -2.65 10.51
CA SER A 83 5.41 -3.10 9.91
C SER A 83 4.36 -1.97 9.92
N GLY A 84 4.09 -1.40 11.09
CA GLY A 84 3.16 -0.28 11.24
C GLY A 84 3.57 0.99 10.46
N CYS A 85 4.85 1.35 10.46
CA CYS A 85 5.36 2.47 9.66
C CYS A 85 5.19 2.24 8.16
N THR A 86 5.47 1.03 7.67
CA THR A 86 5.28 0.67 6.26
C THR A 86 3.81 0.79 5.86
N LEU A 87 2.89 0.29 6.70
CA LEU A 87 1.46 0.42 6.47
C LEU A 87 1.04 1.90 6.42
N LEU A 88 1.46 2.71 7.40
CA LEU A 88 1.19 4.16 7.47
C LEU A 88 1.66 4.91 6.23
N VAL A 89 2.88 4.63 5.77
CA VAL A 89 3.42 5.23 4.54
C VAL A 89 2.62 4.79 3.31
N GLY A 90 2.27 3.51 3.21
CA GLY A 90 1.45 2.99 2.11
C GLY A 90 0.07 3.61 2.04
N TRP A 91 -0.60 3.76 3.18
CA TRP A 91 -1.89 4.43 3.27
C TRP A 91 -1.82 5.91 2.92
N ALA A 92 -0.82 6.64 3.43
CA ALA A 92 -0.62 8.04 3.09
C ALA A 92 -0.34 8.21 1.58
N ALA A 93 0.49 7.35 0.99
CA ALA A 93 0.77 7.34 -0.44
C ALA A 93 -0.48 6.99 -1.28
N SER A 94 -1.30 6.04 -0.83
CA SER A 94 -2.57 5.70 -1.48
C SER A 94 -3.58 6.85 -1.40
N MET A 95 -3.66 7.56 -0.26
CA MET A 95 -4.49 8.75 -0.15
C MET A 95 -4.01 9.86 -1.08
N ALA A 96 -2.70 10.11 -1.14
CA ALA A 96 -2.12 11.12 -2.00
C ALA A 96 -2.37 10.83 -3.49
N THR A 97 -2.13 9.59 -3.93
CA THR A 97 -2.38 9.17 -5.32
C THR A 97 -3.86 9.19 -5.66
N THR A 98 -4.74 8.68 -4.79
CA THR A 98 -6.19 8.73 -4.99
C THR A 98 -6.68 10.18 -5.10
N ARG A 99 -6.18 11.09 -4.26
CA ARG A 99 -6.53 12.52 -4.33
C ARG A 99 -6.04 13.17 -5.62
N HIS A 100 -4.83 12.83 -6.04
CA HIS A 100 -4.22 13.35 -7.27
C HIS A 100 -4.97 12.87 -8.52
N LEU A 101 -5.39 11.60 -8.55
CA LEU A 101 -6.14 11.03 -9.68
C LEU A 101 -7.60 11.46 -9.68
N ALA A 102 -8.20 11.70 -8.51
CA ALA A 102 -9.55 12.23 -8.36
C ALA A 102 -9.62 13.78 -8.44
N ALA A 103 -8.55 14.47 -8.83
CA ALA A 103 -8.51 15.93 -8.91
C ALA A 103 -9.57 16.53 -9.84
N SER A 104 -10.08 15.75 -10.81
CA SER A 104 -11.16 16.14 -11.73
C SER A 104 -12.58 15.91 -11.20
N SER A 105 -12.74 15.22 -10.05
CA SER A 105 -14.05 14.84 -9.49
C SER A 105 -14.38 15.59 -8.20
N SER A 106 -15.67 15.67 -7.85
CA SER A 106 -16.12 16.35 -6.64
C SER A 106 -15.67 15.62 -5.37
N TRP A 107 -15.48 16.34 -4.27
CA TRP A 107 -14.97 15.75 -3.03
C TRP A 107 -15.89 14.64 -2.47
N LEU A 108 -17.20 14.73 -2.74
CA LEU A 108 -18.19 13.72 -2.36
C LEU A 108 -18.05 12.40 -3.13
N SER A 109 -17.61 12.39 -4.39
CA SER A 109 -17.43 11.14 -5.16
C SER A 109 -16.15 10.40 -4.75
N ALA A 110 -15.16 11.11 -4.20
CA ALA A 110 -13.92 10.55 -3.70
C ALA A 110 -14.06 9.99 -2.26
N ALA A 111 -15.02 10.47 -1.47
CA ALA A 111 -15.29 10.02 -0.11
C ALA A 111 -15.38 8.48 0.07
N PRO A 112 -16.15 7.72 -0.75
CA PRO A 112 -16.22 6.27 -0.60
C PRO A 112 -14.85 5.58 -0.85
N HIS A 113 -14.00 6.14 -1.71
CA HIS A 113 -12.69 5.57 -2.01
C HIS A 113 -11.74 5.72 -0.82
N PHE A 114 -11.74 6.89 -0.17
CA PHE A 114 -10.99 7.10 1.07
C PHE A 114 -11.49 6.21 2.21
N ALA A 115 -12.81 6.04 2.34
CA ALA A 115 -13.39 5.13 3.33
C ALA A 115 -12.92 3.69 3.12
N MET A 116 -12.91 3.20 1.87
CA MET A 116 -12.39 1.86 1.55
C MET A 116 -10.90 1.73 1.87
N LEU A 117 -10.07 2.73 1.54
CA LEU A 117 -8.64 2.73 1.87
C LEU A 117 -8.40 2.67 3.38
N THR A 118 -9.15 3.44 4.17
CA THR A 118 -9.06 3.39 5.64
C THR A 118 -9.53 2.06 6.20
N LEU A 119 -10.59 1.47 5.63
CA LEU A 119 -11.13 0.20 6.11
C LEU A 119 -10.12 -0.93 5.84
N ILE A 120 -9.57 -1.01 4.63
CA ILE A 120 -8.50 -1.97 4.29
C ILE A 120 -7.30 -1.79 5.23
N MET A 121 -6.87 -0.56 5.49
CA MET A 121 -5.79 -0.34 6.44
C MET A 121 -6.14 -0.85 7.85
N CYS A 122 -7.33 -0.57 8.37
CA CYS A 122 -7.74 -1.07 9.69
C CYS A 122 -7.72 -2.59 9.76
N GLU A 123 -8.24 -3.27 8.73
CA GLU A 123 -8.23 -4.74 8.68
C GLU A 123 -6.81 -5.28 8.69
N MET A 124 -5.91 -4.71 7.88
CA MET A 124 -4.50 -5.14 7.84
C MET A 124 -3.77 -4.83 9.15
N TRP A 125 -4.06 -3.68 9.77
CA TRP A 125 -3.51 -3.33 11.08
C TRP A 125 -3.91 -4.36 12.14
N ALA A 126 -5.16 -4.82 12.14
CA ALA A 126 -5.63 -5.84 13.08
C ALA A 126 -5.03 -7.24 12.84
N LEU A 127 -4.53 -7.52 11.63
CA LEU A 127 -3.94 -8.82 11.27
C LEU A 127 -2.44 -8.89 11.58
N ASP A 128 -1.69 -7.82 11.29
CA ASP A 128 -0.22 -7.82 11.31
C ASP A 128 0.41 -6.98 12.44
N VAL A 129 -0.37 -6.17 13.19
CA VAL A 129 0.12 -5.29 14.27
C VAL A 129 -0.61 -5.54 15.59
#